data_AF-X1TMU3-F1
#
_entry.id   AF-X1TMU3-F1
#
_cell.length_a   1.000
_cell.length_b   1.000
_cell.length_c   1.000
_cell.angle_alpha   90.00
_cell.angle_beta   90.00
_cell.angle_gamma   90.00
#
_symmetry.space_group_name_H-M   'P 1'
#
loop_
_entity.id
_entity.type
_entity.pdbx_description
1 polymer ?
#
loop_
_entity_poly.entity_id
_entity_poly.type
_entity_poly.pdbx_seq_one_letter_code
_entity_poly.pdbx_strand_id
1 'polypeptide(L)'
;MKRIAGIVIILTAVIIISAVININFISPYNIKNILRWTGLFGLLSVGECFVILTGGIDLSLGSIVGLIGVLSAHFLKVQRMSIPLALFLCIGL
;
A
#
# COMPACT_ATOMS: atom_id res chain seq x y z
N MET A 1 -15.83 -22.66 -6.49
CA MET A 1 -14.43 -23.17 -6.45
C MET A 1 -13.60 -22.78 -7.67
N LYS A 2 -14.09 -22.93 -8.91
CA LYS A 2 -13.34 -22.61 -10.14
C LYS A 2 -12.74 -21.18 -10.20
N ARG A 3 -13.43 -20.18 -9.64
CA ARG A 3 -12.96 -18.77 -9.61
C ARG A 3 -11.72 -18.57 -8.72
N ILE A 4 -11.70 -19.18 -7.53
CA ILE A 4 -10.56 -19.10 -6.61
C ILE A 4 -9.36 -19.81 -7.22
N ALA A 5 -9.57 -20.98 -7.82
CA ALA A 5 -8.52 -21.69 -8.52
C ALA A 5 -7.91 -20.83 -9.65
N GLY A 6 -8.73 -20.11 -10.43
CA GLY A 6 -8.24 -19.18 -11.45
C GLY A 6 -7.33 -18.07 -10.88
N ILE A 7 -7.71 -17.45 -9.76
CA ILE A 7 -6.90 -16.41 -9.11
C ILE A 7 -5.56 -16.99 -8.63
N VAL A 8 -5.58 -18.15 -7.99
CA VAL A 8 -4.36 -18.82 -7.49
C VAL A 8 -3.44 -19.20 -8.63
N ILE A 9 -3.98 -19.72 -9.74
CA ILE A 9 -3.21 -20.07 -10.94
C ILE A 9 -2.52 -18.83 -11.51
N ILE A 10 -3.26 -17.73 -11.70
CA ILE A 10 -2.72 -16.48 -12.24
C ILE A 10 -1.63 -15.92 -11.32
N LEU A 11 -1.90 -15.86 -10.01
CA LEU A 11 -0.94 -15.37 -9.02
C LEU A 11 0.36 -16.18 -9.06
N THR A 12 0.24 -17.51 -9.09
CA THR A 12 1.39 -18.42 -9.15
C THR A 12 2.18 -18.22 -10.44
N ALA A 13 1.49 -18.07 -11.58
CA ALA A 13 2.13 -17.80 -12.86
C ALA A 13 2.92 -16.48 -12.84
N VAL A 14 2.33 -15.41 -12.32
CA VAL A 14 3.01 -14.10 -12.19
C VAL A 14 4.25 -14.19 -11.31
N ILE A 15 4.17 -14.90 -10.19
CA ILE A 15 5.31 -15.11 -9.28
C ILE A 15 6.45 -15.84 -9.99
N ILE A 16 6.14 -16.96 -10.67
CA ILE A 16 7.15 -17.77 -11.38
C ILE A 16 7.78 -16.97 -12.52
N ILE A 17 6.97 -16.32 -13.36
CA ILE A 17 7.48 -15.55 -14.50
C ILE A 17 8.37 -14.40 -14.00
N SER A 18 7.95 -13.68 -12.96
CA SER A 18 8.73 -12.59 -12.37
C SER A 18 10.05 -13.07 -11.76
N ALA A 19 10.05 -14.24 -11.12
CA ALA A 19 11.24 -14.87 -10.57
C ALA A 19 12.26 -15.28 -11.65
N VAL A 20 11.80 -15.75 -12.81
CA VAL A 20 12.66 -16.13 -13.94
C VAL A 20 13.23 -14.90 -14.64
N ILE A 21 12.43 -13.85 -14.84
CA ILE A 21 12.86 -12.63 -15.53
C ILE A 21 13.85 -11.83 -14.67
N ASN A 22 13.65 -11.79 -13.35
CA ASN A 22 14.48 -10.99 -12.45
C ASN A 22 14.83 -11.77 -11.18
N ILE A 23 16.10 -12.16 -11.05
CA ILE A 23 16.62 -12.86 -9.87
C ILE A 23 16.40 -12.07 -8.56
N ASN A 24 16.36 -10.74 -8.62
CA ASN A 24 16.13 -9.89 -7.47
C ASN A 24 14.66 -9.92 -6.98
N PHE A 25 13.74 -10.50 -7.76
CA PHE A 25 12.34 -10.62 -7.38
C PHE A 25 12.17 -11.44 -6.09
N ILE A 26 12.91 -12.55 -5.94
CA ILE A 26 12.86 -13.42 -4.74
C ILE A 26 13.87 -12.94 -3.68
N SER A 27 14.56 -11.81 -3.89
CA SER A 27 15.48 -11.30 -2.87
C SER A 27 14.73 -11.03 -1.55
N PRO A 28 15.36 -11.27 -0.39
CA PRO A 28 14.74 -10.97 0.91
C PRO A 28 14.29 -9.51 1.04
N TYR A 29 15.01 -8.59 0.38
CA TYR A 29 14.65 -7.18 0.31
C TYR A 29 13.33 -6.97 -0.45
N ASN A 30 13.20 -7.53 -1.66
CA ASN A 30 12.01 -7.37 -2.47
C ASN A 30 10.79 -8.06 -1.85
N ILE A 31 10.96 -9.26 -1.28
CA ILE A 31 9.89 -9.97 -0.56
C ILE A 31 9.39 -9.11 0.61
N LYS A 32 10.30 -8.55 1.43
CA LYS A 32 9.91 -7.64 2.51
C LYS A 32 9.19 -6.41 1.98
N ASN A 33 9.64 -5.84 0.86
CA ASN A 33 9.00 -4.68 0.25
C ASN A 33 7.57 -5.02 -0.21
N ILE A 34 7.38 -6.12 -0.94
CA ILE A 34 6.05 -6.60 -1.36
C ILE A 34 5.14 -6.79 -0.15
N LEU A 35 5.61 -7.49 0.89
CA LEU A 35 4.82 -7.72 2.10
C LEU A 35 4.45 -6.41 2.82
N ARG A 36 5.33 -5.40 2.83
CA ARG A 36 5.02 -4.08 3.41
C ARG A 36 3.93 -3.36 2.63
N TRP A 37 3.99 -3.38 1.30
CA TRP A 37 2.94 -2.80 0.45
C TRP A 37 1.60 -3.53 0.60
N THR A 38 1.63 -4.87 0.59
CA THR A 38 0.42 -5.68 0.84
C THR A 38 -0.16 -5.41 2.22
N GLY A 39 0.68 -5.29 3.26
CA GLY A 39 0.24 -4.95 4.61
C GLY A 39 -0.38 -3.55 4.69
N LEU A 40 0.21 -2.56 4.01
CA LEU A 40 -0.33 -1.21 3.91
C LEU A 40 -1.72 -1.21 3.25
N PHE A 41 -1.87 -1.85 2.08
CA PHE A 41 -3.18 -1.95 1.43
C PHE A 41 -4.19 -2.76 2.26
N GLY A 42 -3.74 -3.80 2.97
CA GLY A 42 -4.56 -4.56 3.91
C GLY A 42 -5.11 -3.67 5.02
N LEU A 43 -4.25 -2.85 5.65
CA LEU A 43 -4.66 -1.91 6.69
C LEU A 43 -5.66 -0.88 6.16
N LEU A 44 -5.39 -0.29 4.99
CA LEU A 44 -6.29 0.69 4.36
C LEU A 44 -7.66 0.07 4.04
N SER A 45 -7.69 -1.19 3.59
CA SER A 45 -8.95 -1.87 3.27
C SER A 45 -9.88 -2.06 4.47
N VAL A 46 -9.34 -2.08 5.69
CA VAL A 46 -10.14 -2.13 6.92
C VAL A 46 -10.92 -0.83 7.12
N GLY A 47 -10.32 0.33 6.81
CA GLY A 47 -11.00 1.61 6.83
C GLY A 47 -12.11 1.70 5.77
N GLU A 48 -11.78 1.34 4.53
CA GLU A 48 -12.74 1.30 3.41
C GLU A 48 -13.91 0.34 3.65
N CYS A 49 -13.71 -0.73 4.40
CA CYS A 49 -14.79 -1.66 4.76
C CYS A 49 -15.96 -0.91 5.42
N PHE A 50 -15.69 0.01 6.34
CA PHE A 50 -16.75 0.79 7.01
C PHE A 50 -17.48 1.71 6.05
N VAL A 51 -16.76 2.36 5.14
CA VAL A 51 -17.35 3.22 4.10
C VAL A 51 -18.31 2.39 3.23
N ILE A 52 -17.85 1.24 2.74
CA ILE A 52 -18.65 0.36 1.88
C ILE A 52 -19.89 -0.15 2.62
N LEU A 53 -19.75 -0.51 3.91
CA LEU A 53 -20.88 -0.94 4.73
C LEU A 53 -21.95 0.15 4.90
N THR A 54 -21.55 1.43 4.91
CA THR A 54 -22.49 2.56 4.94
C THR A 54 -23.12 2.88 3.58
N GLY A 55 -22.80 2.11 2.53
CA GLY A 55 -23.32 2.30 1.17
C GLY A 55 -22.54 3.33 0.34
N GLY A 56 -21.39 3.79 0.85
CA GLY A 56 -20.46 4.65 0.11
C GLY A 56 -19.45 3.86 -0.73
N ILE A 57 -18.77 4.56 -1.64
CA ILE A 57 -17.55 4.06 -2.30
C ILE A 57 -16.56 5.22 -2.23
N ASP A 58 -15.64 5.18 -1.27
CA ASP A 58 -14.65 6.24 -1.10
C ASP A 58 -13.43 5.95 -1.98
N LEU A 59 -13.36 6.68 -3.11
CA LEU A 59 -12.21 6.63 -4.01
C LEU A 59 -11.13 7.65 -3.64
N SER A 60 -11.39 8.51 -2.65
CA SER A 60 -10.49 9.59 -2.23
C SER A 60 -9.28 9.08 -1.42
N LEU A 61 -9.37 7.89 -0.82
CA LEU A 61 -8.30 7.31 0.00
C LEU A 61 -6.96 7.22 -0.74
N GLY A 62 -6.97 6.95 -2.05
CA GLY A 62 -5.76 6.98 -2.88
C GLY A 62 -5.11 8.37 -2.95
N SER A 63 -5.92 9.41 -3.11
CA SER A 63 -5.49 10.81 -3.15
C SER A 63 -4.95 11.28 -1.80
N ILE A 64 -5.61 10.90 -0.70
CA ILE A 64 -5.20 11.24 0.67
C ILE A 64 -3.85 10.60 1.00
N VAL A 65 -3.67 9.30 0.72
CA VAL A 65 -2.38 8.61 0.91
C VAL A 65 -1.26 9.27 0.11
N GLY A 66 -1.53 9.67 -1.14
CA GLY A 66 -0.59 10.42 -1.97
C GLY A 66 -0.21 11.78 -1.37
N LEU A 67 -1.20 12.56 -0.94
CA LEU A 67 -1.01 13.88 -0.34
C LEU A 67 -0.20 13.78 0.96
N ILE A 68 -0.57 12.88 1.87
CA ILE A 68 0.15 12.65 3.13
C ILE A 68 1.60 12.23 2.85
N GLY A 69 1.84 11.38 1.86
CA GLY A 69 3.18 10.96 1.46
C GLY A 69 4.06 12.13 1.02
N VAL A 70 3.55 13.00 0.15
CA VAL A 70 4.28 14.18 -0.34
C VAL A 70 4.50 15.20 0.77
N LEU A 71 3.48 15.50 1.57
CA LEU A 71 3.58 16.45 2.69
C LEU A 71 4.54 15.96 3.77
N SER A 72 4.49 14.68 4.14
CA SER A 72 5.43 14.08 5.09
C SER A 72 6.87 14.22 4.60
N ALA A 73 7.13 13.93 3.32
CA ALA A 73 8.45 14.11 2.73
C ALA A 73 8.89 15.58 2.75
N HIS A 74 7.98 16.51 2.41
CA HIS A 74 8.25 17.94 2.42
C HIS A 74 8.58 18.46 3.83
N PHE A 75 7.77 18.14 4.84
CA PHE A 75 7.99 18.57 6.21
C PHE A 75 9.30 18.02 6.80
N LEU A 76 9.60 16.75 6.54
CA LEU A 76 10.82 16.11 7.07
C LEU A 76 12.09 16.52 6.33
N LYS A 77 12.05 16.64 5.00
CA LYS A 77 13.26 16.86 4.18
C LYS A 77 13.51 18.32 3.83
N VAL A 78 12.46 19.09 3.57
CA VAL A 78 12.58 20.50 3.17
C VAL A 78 12.53 21.39 4.41
N GLN A 79 11.48 21.26 5.21
CA GLN A 79 11.28 22.10 6.40
C GLN A 79 12.06 21.61 7.64
N ARG A 80 12.66 20.41 7.58
CA ARG A 80 13.45 19.77 8.66
C ARG A 80 12.70 19.71 10.00
N MET A 81 11.39 19.53 9.94
CA MET A 81 10.55 19.41 11.12
C MET A 81 10.81 18.09 11.86
N SER A 82 10.54 18.05 13.16
CA SER A 82 10.62 16.81 13.92
C SER A 82 9.53 15.83 13.46
N ILE A 83 9.84 14.54 13.53
CA ILE A 83 8.92 13.46 13.11
C ILE A 83 7.54 13.58 13.79
N PRO A 84 7.44 13.81 15.12
CA PRO A 84 6.14 13.94 15.77
C PRO A 84 5.31 15.11 15.23
N LEU A 85 5.94 16.25 14.95
CA LEU A 85 5.27 17.45 14.46
C LEU A 85 4.76 17.26 13.02
N ALA A 86 5.59 16.65 12.16
CA ALA A 86 5.19 16.34 10.78
C ALA A 86 3.99 15.37 10.75
N LEU A 87 4.00 14.33 11.59
CA LEU A 87 2.87 13.39 11.69
C LEU A 87 1.60 14.07 12.21
N PHE A 88 1.72 14.93 13.23
CA PHE A 88 0.57 15.64 13.79
C PHE A 88 -0.13 16.51 12.75
N LEU A 89 0.63 17.21 11.90
CA LEU A 89 0.06 18.02 10.82
C LEU A 89 -0.61 17.19 9.72
N CYS A 90 -0.19 15.94 9.52
CA CYS A 90 -0.76 15.06 8.49
C CYS A 90 -1.97 14.24 8.95
N ILE A 91 -2.17 14.05 10.26
CA ILE A 91 -3.25 13.20 10.80
C ILE A 91 -4.67 13.75 10.52
N GLY A 92 -4.79 15.07 10.35
CA GLY A 92 -6.09 15.74 10.16
C GLY A 92 -6.49 15.99 8.69
N LEU A 93 -5.72 15.47 7.73
CA LEU A 93 -5.98 15.59 6.29
C LEU A 93 -6.67 14.34 5.75
#